data_AF-A0A2U0HY04-F1
#
_entry.id   AF-A0A2U0HY04-F1
#
_cell.length_a   1.000
_cell.length_b   1.000
_cell.length_c   1.000
_cell.angle_alpha   90.00
_cell.angle_beta   90.00
_cell.angle_gamma   90.00
#
_symmetry.space_group_name_H-M   'P 1'
#
loop_
_entity.id
_entity.type
_entity.pdbx_description
1 polymer ?
#
loop_
_entity_poly.entity_id
_entity_poly.type
_entity_poly.pdbx_seq_one_letter_code
_entity_poly.pdbx_strand_id
1 'polypeptide(L)' 'MMYEWDWLILLGVIILCIVIYSGRKQQKKKKRKDALKILDERYAKGEITKKEYLERKETINTDK' A
#
# COMPACT_ATOMS: atom_id res chain seq x y z
N MET A 1 -5.86 26.81 36.95
CA MET A 1 -6.12 27.29 35.57
C MET A 1 -5.00 26.82 34.64
N MET A 2 -4.85 25.51 34.44
CA MET A 2 -3.69 24.96 33.73
C MET A 2 -4.05 23.80 32.77
N TYR A 3 -5.34 23.51 32.60
CA TYR A 3 -5.85 22.33 31.89
C TYR A 3 -6.61 22.67 30.59
N GLU A 4 -6.69 23.95 30.22
CA GLU A 4 -7.46 24.39 29.04
C GLU A 4 -6.79 24.07 27.70
N TRP A 5 -5.55 23.55 27.73
CA TRP A 5 -4.77 23.18 26.54
C TRP A 5 -4.55 21.66 26.39
N ASP A 6 -4.89 20.86 27.42
CA ASP A 6 -4.74 19.40 27.39
C ASP A 6 -5.58 18.76 26.26
N TRP A 7 -6.75 19.34 25.96
CA TRP A 7 -7.61 18.84 24.89
C TRP A 7 -6.99 19.01 23.49
N LEU A 8 -6.15 20.04 23.27
CA LEU A 8 -5.46 20.24 22.00
C LEU A 8 -4.33 19.23 21.81
N ILE A 9 -3.64 18.87 22.89
CA ILE A 9 -2.63 17.79 22.88
C ILE A 9 -3.32 16.46 22.57
N LEU A 10 -4.45 16.17 23.24
CA LEU A 10 -5.24 14.97 23.00
C LEU A 10 -5.74 14.88 21.54
N LEU A 11 -6.28 15.99 21.02
CA LEU A 11 -6.75 16.09 19.64
C LEU A 11 -5.60 15.89 18.63
N GLY A 12 -4.45 16.49 18.89
CA GLY A 12 -3.24 16.32 18.07
C GLY A 12 -2.78 14.87 18.01
N VAL A 13 -2.76 14.17 19.16
CA VAL A 13 -2.39 12.74 19.23
C VAL A 13 -3.37 11.86 18.47
N ILE A 14 -4.68 12.12 18.57
CA ILE A 14 -5.71 11.38 17.82
C ILE A 14 -5.51 11.54 16.31
N ILE A 15 -5.29 12.76 15.83
CA ILE A 15 -5.05 13.02 14.41
C ILE A 15 -3.76 12.33 13.96
N LEU A 16 -2.68 12.42 14.74
CA LEU A 16 -1.41 11.76 14.44
C LEU A 16 -1.57 10.24 14.30
N CYS A 17 -2.30 9.62 15.25
CA CYS A 17 -2.62 8.19 15.20
C CYS A 17 -3.37 7.82 13.92
N ILE A 18 -4.39 8.58 13.53
CA ILE A 18 -5.16 8.35 12.30
C ILE A 18 -4.27 8.48 11.05
N VAL A 19 -3.42 9.51 10.98
CA VAL A 19 -2.51 9.74 9.85
C VAL A 19 -1.51 8.59 9.70
N ILE A 20 -0.90 8.14 10.80
CA ILE A 20 0.05 7.01 10.80
C ILE A 20 -0.65 5.71 10.40
N TYR A 21 -1.86 5.46 10.91
CA TYR A 21 -2.61 4.24 10.59
C TYR A 21 -3.12 4.23 9.13
N SER A 22 -3.51 5.39 8.60
CA SER A 22 -3.99 5.54 7.22
C SER A 22 -2.85 5.48 6.20
N GLY A 23 -1.70 6.10 6.50
CA GLY A 23 -0.51 6.10 5.63
C GLY A 23 0.08 4.70 5.37
N ARG A 24 -0.08 3.77 6.31
CA ARG A 24 0.37 2.38 6.15
C ARG A 24 -0.44 1.59 5.11
N LYS A 25 -1.73 1.89 4.92
CA LYS A 25 -2.57 1.22 3.89
C LYS A 25 -2.26 1.68 2.47
N GLN A 26 -1.79 2.92 2.29
CA GLN A 26 -1.49 3.47 0.96
C GLN A 26 -0.18 2.93 0.37
N GLN A 27 0.82 2.66 1.21
CA GLN A 27 2.13 2.10 0.79
C GLN A 27 2.00 0.70 0.18
N LYS A 28 1.16 -0.18 0.76
CA LYS A 28 0.92 -1.52 0.20
C LYS A 28 0.24 -1.49 -1.18
N LYS A 29 -0.73 -0.58 -1.39
CA LYS A 29 -1.39 -0.43 -2.70
C LYS A 29 -0.46 0.11 -3.79
N LYS A 30 0.49 0.99 -3.45
CA LYS A 30 1.42 1.56 -4.43
C LYS A 30 2.44 0.51 -4.91
N LYS A 31 3.07 -0.23 -3.98
CA LYS A 31 3.99 -1.33 -4.34
C LYS A 31 3.33 -2.41 -5.21
N ARG A 32 2.05 -2.73 -4.96
CA ARG A 32 1.31 -3.74 -5.73
C ARG A 32 1.05 -3.30 -7.17
N LYS A 33 0.72 -2.03 -7.40
CA LYS A 33 0.57 -1.48 -8.76
C LYS A 33 1.89 -1.55 -9.53
N ASP A 34 3.01 -1.26 -8.89
CA ASP A 34 4.33 -1.37 -9.53
C ASP A 34 4.67 -2.83 -9.90
N ALA A 35 4.41 -3.80 -9.01
CA ALA A 35 4.70 -5.21 -9.29
C ALA A 35 3.94 -5.77 -10.49
N LEU A 36 2.63 -5.45 -10.62
CA LEU A 36 1.84 -5.84 -11.79
C LEU A 36 2.34 -5.17 -13.07
N LYS A 37 2.71 -3.89 -12.99
CA LYS A 37 3.20 -3.12 -14.14
C LYS A 37 4.52 -3.69 -14.67
N ILE A 38 5.44 -4.08 -13.77
CA ILE A 38 6.69 -4.75 -14.12
C ILE A 38 6.43 -6.13 -14.76
N LEU A 39 5.42 -6.86 -14.28
CA LEU A 39 5.05 -8.17 -14.81
C LEU A 39 4.49 -8.06 -16.23
N ASP A 40 3.58 -7.10 -16.48
CA ASP A 40 3.02 -6.84 -17.82
C ASP A 40 4.11 -6.42 -18.81
N GLU A 41 5.06 -5.58 -18.38
CA GLU A 41 6.13 -5.10 -19.26
C GLU A 41 7.05 -6.24 -19.73
N ARG A 42 7.39 -7.18 -18.84
CA ARG A 42 8.20 -8.37 -19.19
C ARG A 42 7.47 -9.35 -20.09
N TYR A 43 6.15 -9.47 -19.92
CA TYR A 43 5.31 -10.29 -20.81
C TYR A 43 5.25 -9.69 -22.21
N ALA A 44 5.08 -8.37 -22.32
CA ALA A 44 5.07 -7.66 -23.61
C ALA A 44 6.43 -7.76 -24.33
N LYS A 45 7.54 -7.77 -23.59
CA LYS A 45 8.89 -8.03 -24.14
C LYS A 45 9.11 -9.49 -24.55
N GLY A 46 8.22 -10.41 -24.18
CA GLY A 46 8.38 -11.84 -24.45
C GLY A 46 9.41 -12.54 -23.55
N GLU A 47 9.88 -11.88 -22.49
CA GLU A 47 10.88 -12.43 -21.54
C GLU A 47 10.28 -13.50 -20.62
N ILE A 48 8.96 -13.56 -20.51
CA ILE A 48 8.23 -14.55 -19.69
C ILE A 48 7.12 -15.21 -20.49
N THR A 49 6.91 -16.51 -20.24
CA THR A 49 5.83 -17.27 -20.88
C THR A 49 4.47 -16.94 -20.25
N LYS A 50 3.39 -17.05 -21.02
CA LYS A 50 2.00 -16.86 -20.55
C LYS A 50 1.67 -17.62 -19.26
N LYS A 51 2.26 -18.81 -19.07
CA LYS A 51 2.09 -19.65 -17.89
C LYS A 51 2.68 -18.98 -16.63
N GLU A 52 3.93 -18.53 -16.69
CA GLU A 52 4.58 -17.77 -15.62
C GLU A 52 3.89 -16.45 -15.31
N TYR A 53 3.38 -15.77 -16.35
CA TYR A 53 2.61 -14.54 -16.18
C TYR A 53 1.34 -14.77 -15.34
N LEU A 54 0.59 -15.84 -15.64
CA LEU A 54 -0.65 -16.17 -14.92
C LEU A 54 -0.38 -16.55 -13.46
N GLU A 55 0.63 -17.39 -13.17
CA GLU A 55 0.99 -17.77 -11.79
C GLU A 55 1.40 -16.57 -10.93
N ARG A 56 2.21 -15.66 -11.49
CA ARG A 56 2.65 -14.45 -10.79
C ARG A 56 1.51 -13.45 -10.58
N LYS A 57 0.58 -13.36 -11.54
CA LYS A 57 -0.59 -12.49 -11.42
C LYS A 57 -1.54 -12.97 -10.32
N GLU A 58 -1.77 -14.28 -10.23
CA GLU A 58 -2.60 -14.92 -9.21
C GLU A 58 -2.02 -14.71 -7.80
N THR A 59 -0.72 -14.95 -7.63
CA THR A 59 -0.03 -14.72 -6.34
C THR A 59 -0.07 -13.26 -5.88
N ILE A 60 0.10 -12.30 -6.80
CA ILE A 60 -0.04 -10.87 -6.49
C ILE A 60 -1.50 -10.48 -6.17
N ASN A 61 -2.50 -11.24 -6.64
CA ASN A 61 -3.93 -10.96 -6.42
C ASN A 61 -4.55 -11.66 -5.23
N THR A 62 -3.99 -12.79 -4.80
CA THR A 62 -4.44 -13.54 -3.62
C THR A 62 -3.97 -12.92 -2.30
N ASP A 63 -2.94 -12.07 -2.29
CA ASP A 63 -2.46 -11.32 -1.11
C ASP A 63 -3.39 -10.13 -0.74
N LYS A 64 -4.71 -10.28 -0.93
CA LYS A 64 -5.73 -9.24 -0.77
C LYS A 64 -6.52 -9.37 0.53
#